data_AF-A0A1J3HHS6-F1
#
_entry.id   AF-A0A1J3HHS6-F1
#
_cell.length_a   1.000
_cell.length_b   1.000
_cell.length_c   1.000
_cell.angle_alpha   90.00
_cell.angle_beta   90.00
_cell.angle_gamma   90.00
#
_symmetry.space_group_name_H-M   'P 1'
#
loop_
_entity.id
_entity.type
_entity.pdbx_description
1 polymer ?
#
loop_
_entity_poly.entity_id
_entity_poly.type
_entity_poly.pdbx_seq_one_letter_code
_entity_poly.pdbx_strand_id
1 'polypeptide(L)'
;DSKTKNELVNEVLETVELEAIKDSMVGLPGISGLSTEQRKRLTIAVELVANPSIIFMDEPTTGLDARAAAIVMRAVKNVAETGRTVVCTIHQP
;
A
#
# COMPACT_ATOMS: atom_id res chain seq x y z
N ASP A 1 7.32 -22.44 -2.93
CA ASP A 1 8.76 -22.40 -2.62
C ASP A 1 9.10 -21.09 -1.90
N SER A 2 10.12 -21.07 -1.03
CA SER A 2 10.49 -19.87 -0.25
C SER A 2 10.99 -18.73 -1.14
N LYS A 3 11.73 -19.07 -2.21
CA LYS A 3 12.26 -18.10 -3.16
C LYS A 3 11.15 -17.34 -3.88
N THR A 4 10.16 -18.06 -4.42
CA THR A 4 9.00 -17.46 -5.11
C THR A 4 8.18 -16.55 -4.19
N LYS A 5 8.05 -16.89 -2.91
CA LYS A 5 7.36 -16.03 -1.93
C LYS A 5 8.11 -14.72 -1.71
N ASN A 6 9.43 -14.76 -1.59
CA ASN A 6 10.25 -13.56 -1.41
C ASN A 6 10.25 -12.68 -2.66
N GLU A 7 10.27 -13.28 -3.85
CA GLU A 7 10.15 -12.55 -5.12
C GLU A 7 8.82 -11.79 -5.19
N LEU A 8 7.70 -12.45 -4.88
CA LEU A 8 6.39 -11.80 -4.80
C LEU A 8 6.35 -10.66 -3.77
N VAL A 9 6.92 -10.87 -2.58
CA VAL A 9 6.97 -9.83 -1.54
C VAL A 9 7.75 -8.61 -2.02
N ASN A 10 8.88 -8.81 -2.71
CA ASN A 10 9.67 -7.70 -3.27
C ASN A 10 8.90 -6.93 -4.35
N GLU A 11 8.23 -7.63 -5.27
CA GLU A 11 7.38 -7.00 -6.30
C GLU A 11 6.25 -6.15 -5.67
N VAL A 12 5.61 -6.68 -4.62
CA VAL A 12 4.56 -5.96 -3.90
C VAL A 12 5.12 -4.72 -3.20
N LEU A 13 6.27 -4.85 -2.53
CA LEU A 13 6.92 -3.71 -1.85
C LEU A 13 7.28 -2.60 -2.85
N GLU A 14 7.74 -2.95 -4.04
CA GLU A 14 8.00 -2.02 -5.14
C GLU A 14 6.75 -1.34 -5.67
N THR A 15 5.70 -2.13 -5.89
CA THR A 15 4.40 -1.60 -6.33
C THR A 15 3.86 -0.53 -5.37
N VAL A 16 4.05 -0.71 -4.06
CA VAL A 16 3.59 0.26 -3.04
C VAL A 16 4.67 1.22 -2.53
N GLU A 17 5.86 1.24 -3.13
CA GLU A 17 6.99 2.12 -2.83
C GLU A 17 7.49 2.04 -1.36
N LEU A 18 7.62 0.84 -0.80
CA LEU A 18 8.03 0.60 0.59
C LEU A 18 9.42 -0.04 0.75
N GLU A 19 10.18 -0.27 -0.31
CA GLU A 19 11.47 -0.99 -0.26
C GLU A 19 12.49 -0.29 0.62
N ALA A 20 12.50 1.05 0.61
CA ALA A 20 13.40 1.85 1.42
C ALA A 20 13.19 1.65 2.93
N ILE A 21 12.03 1.13 3.34
CA ILE A 21 11.67 0.92 4.74
C ILE A 21 11.25 -0.53 5.03
N LYS A 22 11.57 -1.49 4.15
CA LYS A 22 11.14 -2.90 4.28
C LYS A 22 11.56 -3.58 5.59
N ASP A 23 12.69 -3.16 6.16
CA ASP A 23 13.24 -3.71 7.41
C ASP A 23 12.92 -2.81 8.63
N SER A 24 12.09 -1.78 8.44
CA SER A 24 11.68 -0.88 9.52
C SER A 24 10.61 -1.51 10.41
N MET A 25 10.64 -1.19 11.70
CA MET A 25 9.63 -1.65 12.64
C MET A 25 8.28 -0.97 12.36
N VAL A 26 7.22 -1.78 12.23
CA VAL A 26 5.86 -1.28 11.98
C VAL A 26 5.36 -0.35 13.10
N GLY A 27 5.61 -0.71 14.35
CA GLY A 27 5.27 0.11 15.53
C GLY A 27 3.77 0.33 15.75
N LEU A 28 3.44 1.16 16.74
CA LEU A 28 2.07 1.46 17.17
C LEU A 28 1.54 2.73 16.47
N PRO A 29 0.34 2.70 15.87
CA PRO A 29 -0.25 3.88 15.21
C PRO A 29 -0.25 5.12 16.11
N GLY A 30 0.27 6.24 15.60
CA GLY A 30 0.31 7.52 16.32
C GLY A 30 1.36 7.61 17.45
N ILE A 31 2.13 6.56 17.70
CA ILE A 31 3.12 6.51 18.80
C ILE A 31 4.53 6.25 18.26
N SER A 32 4.71 5.23 17.41
CA SER A 32 6.03 4.81 16.95
C SER A 32 6.00 4.03 15.63
N GLY A 33 7.17 3.89 15.01
CA GLY A 33 7.34 3.13 13.77
C GLY A 33 6.87 3.89 12.54
N LEU A 34 6.08 3.22 11.70
CA LEU A 34 5.64 3.76 10.42
C LEU A 34 4.67 4.93 10.59
N SER A 35 4.84 5.92 9.72
CA SER A 35 3.88 7.02 9.56
C SER A 35 2.53 6.52 9.04
N THR A 36 1.50 7.35 9.16
CA THR A 36 0.13 6.98 8.79
C THR A 36 0.01 6.56 7.32
N GLU A 37 0.67 7.27 6.40
CA GLU A 37 0.61 6.95 4.96
C GLU A 37 1.43 5.71 4.61
N GLN A 38 2.58 5.49 5.26
CA GLN A 38 3.35 4.24 5.13
C GLN A 38 2.53 3.05 5.59
N ARG A 39 1.82 3.19 6.71
CA ARG A 39 0.94 2.13 7.24
C ARG A 39 -0.22 1.83 6.30
N LYS A 40 -0.84 2.85 5.70
CA LYS A 40 -1.88 2.63 4.68
C LYS A 40 -1.35 1.87 3.46
N ARG A 41 -0.18 2.24 2.94
CA ARG A 41 0.48 1.49 1.84
C ARG A 41 0.85 0.07 2.25
N LEU A 42 1.26 -0.15 3.49
CA LEU A 42 1.52 -1.48 4.04
C LEU A 42 0.24 -2.33 4.11
N THR A 43 -0.89 -1.74 4.51
CA THR A 43 -2.19 -2.44 4.47
C THR A 43 -2.55 -2.87 3.05
N ILE A 44 -2.35 -1.99 2.05
CA ILE A 44 -2.53 -2.35 0.63
C ILE A 44 -1.61 -3.52 0.25
N ALA A 45 -0.32 -3.47 0.63
CA ALA A 45 0.64 -4.54 0.36
C ALA A 45 0.21 -5.90 0.94
N VAL A 46 -0.37 -5.92 2.15
CA VAL A 46 -0.89 -7.14 2.79
C VAL A 46 -2.02 -7.77 1.97
N GLU A 47 -2.88 -6.97 1.32
CA GLU A 47 -3.91 -7.49 0.43
C GLU A 47 -3.33 -7.96 -0.91
N LEU A 48 -2.30 -7.28 -1.42
CA LEU A 48 -1.68 -7.61 -2.72
C LEU A 48 -0.94 -8.94 -2.72
N VAL A 49 -0.39 -9.39 -1.59
CA VAL A 49 0.29 -10.70 -1.52
C VAL A 49 -0.67 -11.88 -1.73
N ALA A 50 -1.98 -11.68 -1.60
CA ALA A 50 -2.99 -12.67 -1.99
C ALA A 50 -3.16 -12.76 -3.53
N ASN A 51 -2.48 -11.89 -4.29
CA ASN A 51 -2.55 -11.74 -5.73
C ASN A 51 -3.98 -11.61 -6.30
N PRO A 52 -4.82 -10.69 -5.77
CA PRO A 52 -6.18 -10.50 -6.28
C PRO A 52 -6.18 -9.85 -7.67
N SER A 53 -7.17 -10.21 -8.49
CA SER A 53 -7.43 -9.57 -9.79
C SER A 53 -8.29 -8.30 -9.71
N ILE A 54 -9.09 -8.18 -8.63
CA ILE A 54 -9.95 -7.04 -8.33
C ILE A 54 -9.72 -6.62 -6.88
N ILE A 55 -9.52 -5.32 -6.66
CA ILE A 55 -9.24 -4.75 -5.33
C ILE A 55 -10.27 -3.66 -5.04
N PHE A 56 -10.88 -3.74 -3.87
CA PHE A 56 -11.78 -2.71 -3.34
C PHE A 56 -11.08 -1.97 -2.22
N MET A 57 -11.10 -0.63 -2.24
CA MET A 57 -10.52 0.20 -1.19
C MET A 57 -11.56 1.21 -0.71
N ASP A 58 -11.88 1.17 0.59
CA ASP A 58 -12.79 2.14 1.18
C ASP A 58 -12.00 3.32 1.75
N GLU A 59 -12.18 4.51 1.17
CA GLU A 59 -11.54 5.76 1.55
C GLU A 59 -10.03 5.66 1.85
N PRO A 60 -9.19 5.28 0.86
CA PRO A 60 -7.76 5.09 1.08
C PRO A 60 -7.05 6.38 1.54
N THR A 61 -7.62 7.55 1.28
CA THR A 61 -7.06 8.86 1.65
C THR A 61 -7.54 9.38 3.02
N THR A 62 -8.47 8.72 3.70
CA THR A 62 -9.05 9.25 4.96
C THR A 62 -7.98 9.47 6.04
N GLY A 63 -8.03 10.62 6.72
CA GLY A 63 -7.12 10.97 7.81
C GLY A 63 -5.69 11.35 7.36
N LEU A 64 -5.49 11.64 6.08
CA LEU A 64 -4.21 12.10 5.53
C LEU A 64 -4.28 13.57 5.12
N ASP A 65 -3.12 14.26 5.17
CA ASP A 65 -2.97 15.52 4.47
C ASP A 65 -2.85 15.30 2.95
N ALA A 66 -2.94 16.38 2.16
CA ALA A 66 -2.92 16.29 0.69
C ALA A 66 -1.65 15.62 0.13
N ARG A 67 -0.49 15.79 0.78
CA ARG A 67 0.77 15.19 0.32
C ARG A 67 0.76 13.68 0.58
N ALA A 68 0.40 13.28 1.79
CA ALA A 68 0.28 11.89 2.18
C ALA A 68 -0.79 11.15 1.37
N ALA A 69 -1.94 11.79 1.13
CA ALA A 69 -3.00 11.28 0.27
C ALA A 69 -2.49 11.04 -1.17
N ALA A 70 -1.75 11.99 -1.75
CA ALA A 70 -1.16 11.82 -3.08
C ALA A 70 -0.16 10.66 -3.15
N ILE A 71 0.63 10.44 -2.10
CA ILE A 71 1.54 9.28 -2.01
C ILE A 71 0.77 7.97 -1.99
N VAL A 72 -0.31 7.87 -1.18
CA VAL A 72 -1.17 6.68 -1.16
C VAL A 72 -1.82 6.44 -2.52
N MET A 73 -2.41 7.48 -3.13
CA MET A 73 -3.06 7.35 -4.43
C MET A 73 -2.10 7.00 -5.56
N ARG A 74 -0.81 7.38 -5.46
CA ARG A 74 0.22 6.90 -6.38
C ARG A 74 0.43 5.39 -6.26
N ALA A 75 0.52 4.85 -5.04
CA ALA A 75 0.58 3.40 -4.85
C ALA A 75 -0.68 2.70 -5.40
N VAL A 76 -1.88 3.25 -5.18
CA VAL A 76 -3.13 2.73 -5.77
C VAL A 76 -3.07 2.73 -7.30
N LYS A 77 -2.52 3.79 -7.91
CA LYS A 77 -2.31 3.88 -9.35
C LYS A 77 -1.32 2.83 -9.85
N ASN A 78 -0.18 2.66 -9.20
CA ASN A 78 0.82 1.63 -9.54
C ASN A 78 0.18 0.24 -9.52
N VAL A 79 -0.65 -0.06 -8.52
CA VAL A 79 -1.43 -1.30 -8.45
C VAL A 79 -2.33 -1.47 -9.67
N ALA A 80 -3.06 -0.43 -10.09
CA ALA A 80 -3.90 -0.51 -11.29
C ALA A 80 -3.07 -0.73 -12.57
N GLU A 81 -1.88 -0.11 -12.67
CA GLU A 81 -0.96 -0.26 -13.81
C GLU A 81 -0.40 -1.68 -13.97
N THR A 82 -0.45 -2.52 -12.90
CA THR A 82 -0.14 -3.95 -13.02
C THR A 82 -1.22 -4.78 -13.75
N GLY A 83 -2.30 -4.14 -14.22
CA GLY A 83 -3.42 -4.80 -14.90
C GLY A 83 -4.53 -5.28 -13.96
N ARG A 84 -4.46 -4.94 -12.67
CA ARG A 84 -5.50 -5.24 -11.67
C ARG A 84 -6.63 -4.22 -11.75
N THR A 85 -7.87 -4.68 -11.57
CA THR A 85 -9.02 -3.77 -11.46
C THR A 85 -9.06 -3.18 -10.05
N VAL A 86 -9.11 -1.86 -9.93
CA VAL A 86 -9.20 -1.17 -8.63
C VAL A 86 -10.47 -0.34 -8.57
N VAL A 87 -11.25 -0.52 -7.51
CA VAL A 87 -12.42 0.29 -7.20
C VAL A 87 -12.21 0.93 -5.84
N CYS A 88 -12.33 2.25 -5.75
CA CYS A 88 -12.22 2.94 -4.46
C CYS A 88 -13.22 4.07 -4.29
N THR A 89 -13.60 4.32 -3.04
CA THR A 89 -14.38 5.48 -2.60
C THR A 89 -13.42 6.56 -2.11
N ILE A 90 -13.70 7.83 -2.39
CA ILE A 90 -12.90 8.97 -1.87
C ILE A 90 -13.87 10.04 -1.40
N HIS A 91 -13.79 10.43 -0.13
CA HIS A 91 -14.70 11.43 0.44
C HIS A 91 -14.24 12.87 0.15
N GLN A 92 -12.94 13.16 0.17
CA GLN A 92 -12.34 14.47 -0.15
C GLN A 92 -10.94 14.28 -0.75
N PRO A 93 -10.67 14.72 -2.00
CA PRO A 93 -9.36 14.61 -2.64
C PRO A 93 -8.35 15.67 -2.18
#